data_AF-A0A1G8ZA49-F1
#
_entry.id   AF-A0A1G8ZA49-F1
#
_cell.length_a   1.000
_cell.length_b   1.000
_cell.length_c   1.000
_cell.angle_alpha   90.00
_cell.angle_beta   90.00
_cell.angle_gamma   90.00
#
_symmetry.space_group_name_H-M   'P 1'
#
loop_
_entity.id
_entity.type
_entity.pdbx_description
1 polymer ?
#
loop_
_entity_poly.entity_id
_entity_poly.type
_entity_poly.pdbx_seq_one_letter_code
_entity_poly.pdbx_strand_id
1 'polypeptide(L)'
;MKITLDTKFVGSFGPVTLRDAVEQLRAQDLACTVRADVVDQKVGVFSDCVDRGFTPLRSEIMAAYYVAERDAAAEAFESGLITREEMDGKQAALARRLLI
;
A
#
# COMPACT_ATOMS: atom_id res chain seq x y z
N MET A 1 11.78 -5.17 -5.37
CA MET A 1 10.59 -5.32 -6.22
C MET A 1 9.80 -4.02 -6.19
N LYS A 2 9.22 -3.56 -7.31
CA LYS A 2 8.28 -2.42 -7.29
C LYS A 2 6.91 -2.93 -6.85
N ILE A 3 6.35 -2.36 -5.78
CA ILE A 3 5.05 -2.78 -5.25
C ILE A 3 3.96 -1.96 -5.94
N THR A 4 2.97 -2.66 -6.49
CA THR A 4 1.78 -2.09 -7.14
C THR A 4 0.52 -2.66 -6.51
N LEU A 5 -0.63 -2.05 -6.81
CA LEU A 5 -1.93 -2.54 -6.33
C LEU A 5 -2.28 -3.95 -6.83
N ASP A 6 -1.67 -4.38 -7.94
CA ASP A 6 -1.84 -5.72 -8.53
C ASP A 6 -0.81 -6.75 -8.02
N THR A 7 0.07 -6.35 -7.10
CA THR A 7 1.03 -7.27 -6.47
C THR A 7 0.28 -8.39 -5.76
N LYS A 8 0.58 -9.64 -6.12
CA LYS A 8 -0.07 -10.84 -5.57
C LYS A 8 0.75 -11.44 -4.44
N PHE A 9 0.07 -11.93 -3.41
CA PHE A 9 0.69 -12.67 -2.32
C PHE A 9 -0.28 -13.68 -1.70
N VAL A 10 0.23 -14.53 -0.82
CA VAL A 10 -0.58 -15.53 -0.11
C VAL A 10 -1.29 -14.85 1.06
N GLY A 11 -2.60 -14.62 0.93
CA GLY A 11 -3.47 -14.19 2.02
C GLY A 11 -4.03 -15.37 2.82
N SER A 12 -4.79 -15.07 3.87
CA SER A 12 -5.40 -16.08 4.76
C SER A 12 -6.34 -17.05 4.04
N PHE A 13 -6.91 -16.66 2.90
CA PHE A 13 -7.84 -17.46 2.10
C PHE A 13 -7.26 -17.88 0.74
N GLY A 14 -5.94 -17.79 0.57
CA GLY A 14 -5.25 -18.08 -0.68
C GLY A 14 -4.68 -16.85 -1.38
N PRO A 15 -4.28 -16.98 -2.66
CA PRO A 15 -3.69 -15.88 -3.42
C PRO A 15 -4.62 -14.67 -3.53
N VAL A 16 -4.10 -13.48 -3.24
CA VAL A 16 -4.87 -12.22 -3.21
C VAL A 16 -4.01 -11.09 -3.76
N THR A 17 -4.62 -10.04 -4.33
CA THR A 17 -3.90 -8.81 -4.70
C THR A 17 -3.80 -7.86 -3.50
N LEU A 18 -2.85 -6.93 -3.54
CA LEU A 18 -2.73 -5.87 -2.56
C LEU A 18 -4.02 -5.03 -2.45
N ARG A 19 -4.66 -4.73 -3.58
CA ARG A 19 -5.96 -4.04 -3.61
C ARG A 19 -7.03 -4.83 -2.85
N ASP A 20 -7.23 -6.10 -3.21
CA ASP A 20 -8.28 -6.94 -2.64
C ASP A 20 -8.06 -7.14 -1.12
N ALA A 21 -6.81 -7.32 -0.70
CA ALA A 21 -6.48 -7.49 0.71
C ALA A 21 -6.86 -6.25 1.54
N VAL A 22 -6.61 -5.04 1.02
CA VAL A 22 -6.99 -3.80 1.70
C VAL A 22 -8.50 -3.61 1.72
N GLU A 23 -9.21 -3.97 0.65
CA GLU A 23 -10.67 -3.94 0.62
C GLU A 23 -11.29 -4.88 1.65
N GLN A 24 -10.74 -6.09 1.81
CA GLN A 24 -11.16 -7.04 2.84
C GLN A 24 -10.91 -6.50 4.26
N LEU A 25 -9.75 -5.87 4.51
CA LEU A 25 -9.44 -5.27 5.79
C LEU A 25 -10.42 -4.13 6.15
N ARG A 26 -10.76 -3.30 5.17
CA ARG A 26 -11.73 -2.20 5.34
C ARG A 26 -13.15 -2.72 5.57
N ALA A 27 -13.55 -3.79 4.89
CA ALA A 27 -14.87 -4.40 5.07
C ALA A 27 -15.06 -4.97 6.49
N GLN A 28 -13.96 -5.32 7.17
CA GLN A 28 -13.95 -5.81 8.55
C GLN A 28 -13.74 -4.70 9.59
N ASP A 29 -13.78 -3.43 9.18
CA ASP A 29 -13.54 -2.25 10.03
C ASP A 29 -12.23 -2.32 10.83
N LEU A 30 -11.21 -2.95 10.25
CA LEU A 30 -9.91 -3.08 10.89
C LEU A 30 -9.11 -1.79 10.71
N ALA A 31 -8.50 -1.31 11.79
CA ALA A 31 -7.63 -0.14 11.76
C ALA A 31 -6.59 -0.24 10.63
N CYS A 32 -6.69 0.70 9.68
CA CYS A 32 -5.91 0.75 8.44
C CYS A 32 -4.76 1.78 8.51
N THR A 33 -4.28 2.10 9.71
CA THR A 33 -3.22 3.08 9.90
C THR A 33 -1.87 2.43 10.20
N VAL A 34 -0.80 3.11 9.81
CA VAL A 34 0.59 2.71 10.01
C VAL A 34 1.37 3.94 10.47
N ARG A 35 2.33 3.78 11.39
CA ARG A 35 3.16 4.92 11.78
C ARG A 35 4.05 5.37 10.62
N ALA A 36 4.14 6.67 10.39
CA ALA A 36 4.92 7.23 9.27
C ALA A 36 6.39 6.81 9.29
N ASP A 37 7.00 6.71 10.48
CA ASP A 37 8.43 6.41 10.67
C ASP A 37 8.81 4.94 10.40
N VAL A 38 7.82 4.03 10.31
CA VAL A 38 8.07 2.60 10.09
C VAL A 38 7.60 2.12 8.71
N VAL A 39 7.10 3.00 7.85
CA VAL A 39 6.57 2.64 6.53
C VAL A 39 7.62 1.86 5.72
N ASP A 40 8.82 2.42 5.58
CA ASP A 40 9.88 1.80 4.76
C ASP A 40 10.31 0.44 5.32
N GLN A 41 10.41 0.31 6.64
CA GLN A 41 10.69 -0.97 7.29
C GLN A 41 9.60 -2.00 6.97
N LYS A 42 8.32 -1.61 7.11
CA LYS A 42 7.17 -2.49 6.88
C LYS A 42 7.01 -2.89 5.42
N VAL A 43 7.38 -2.02 4.49
CA VAL A 43 7.42 -2.28 3.06
C VAL A 43 8.52 -3.30 2.72
N GLY A 44 9.68 -3.22 3.38
CA GLY A 44 10.72 -4.24 3.28
C GLY A 44 10.23 -5.61 3.74
N VAL A 45 9.62 -5.68 4.93
CA VAL A 45 9.05 -6.93 5.46
C VAL A 45 7.94 -7.47 4.56
N PHE A 46 7.08 -6.61 4.01
CA PHE A 46 6.08 -7.03 3.02
C PHE A 46 6.74 -7.74 1.84
N SER A 47 7.77 -7.12 1.24
CA SER A 47 8.47 -7.68 0.09
C SER A 47 9.09 -9.04 0.43
N ASP A 48 9.75 -9.15 1.59
CA ASP A 48 10.35 -10.41 2.05
C ASP A 48 9.29 -11.50 2.26
N CYS A 49 8.11 -11.15 2.78
CA CYS A 49 7.01 -12.09 2.92
C CYS A 49 6.52 -12.58 1.55
N VAL A 50 6.31 -11.67 0.60
CA VAL A 50 5.87 -12.03 -0.76
C VAL A 50 6.88 -12.95 -1.45
N ASP A 51 8.16 -12.58 -1.42
CA ASP A 51 9.23 -13.33 -2.09
C ASP A 51 9.40 -14.75 -1.51
N ARG A 52 9.09 -14.93 -0.22
CA ARG A 52 9.21 -16.20 0.50
C ARG A 52 7.89 -16.99 0.58
N GLY A 53 6.81 -16.47 0.01
CA GLY A 53 5.48 -17.09 0.04
C GLY A 53 4.79 -17.07 1.42
N PHE A 54 5.22 -16.19 2.32
CA PHE A 54 4.55 -15.98 3.61
C PHE A 54 3.42 -14.97 3.51
N THR A 55 2.45 -15.08 4.41
CA THR A 55 1.37 -14.10 4.55
C THR A 55 1.87 -12.87 5.32
N PRO A 56 1.89 -11.67 4.70
CA PRO A 56 2.25 -10.45 5.40
C PRO A 56 1.19 -10.08 6.46
N LEU A 57 1.60 -9.38 7.52
CA LEU A 57 0.69 -8.83 8.51
C LEU A 57 -0.05 -7.62 7.97
N ARG A 58 -1.17 -7.28 8.62
CA ARG A 58 -1.97 -6.09 8.30
C ARG A 58 -1.13 -4.82 8.16
N SER A 59 -0.19 -4.57 9.09
CA SER A 59 0.66 -3.37 9.03
C SER A 59 1.58 -3.34 7.81
N GLU A 60 2.09 -4.50 7.38
CA GLU A 60 2.90 -4.61 6.16
C GLU A 60 2.04 -4.36 4.92
N ILE A 61 0.85 -4.95 4.86
CA ILE A 61 -0.12 -4.74 3.77
C ILE A 61 -0.48 -3.27 3.63
N MET A 62 -0.79 -2.58 4.74
CA MET A 62 -1.17 -1.17 4.70
C MET A 62 0.02 -0.26 4.32
N ALA A 63 1.24 -0.57 4.76
CA ALA A 63 2.44 0.18 4.36
C ALA A 63 2.75 0.01 2.87
N ALA A 64 2.64 -1.22 2.36
CA ALA A 64 2.77 -1.54 0.95
C ALA A 64 1.72 -0.81 0.10
N TYR A 65 0.46 -0.77 0.56
CA TYR A 65 -0.62 -0.05 -0.10
C TYR A 65 -0.37 1.46 -0.16
N TYR A 66 0.09 2.06 0.96
CA TYR A 66 0.48 3.47 0.98
C TYR A 66 1.55 3.78 -0.07
N VAL A 67 2.62 2.98 -0.14
CA VAL A 67 3.68 3.18 -1.13
C VAL A 67 3.17 2.99 -2.56
N ALA A 68 2.38 1.96 -2.82
CA ALA A 68 1.82 1.69 -4.15
C ALA A 68 0.96 2.86 -4.68
N GLU A 69 0.08 3.42 -3.83
CA GLU A 69 -0.76 4.57 -4.21
C GLU A 69 0.07 5.86 -4.37
N ARG A 70 1.06 6.09 -3.50
CA ARG A 70 1.97 7.23 -3.60
C ARG A 70 2.77 7.21 -4.91
N ASP A 71 3.34 6.05 -5.24
CA ASP A 71 4.16 5.86 -6.43
C ASP A 71 3.30 5.94 -7.70
N ALA A 72 2.07 5.38 -7.68
CA ALA A 72 1.13 5.53 -8.77
C ALA A 72 0.72 7.00 -9.02
N ALA A 73 0.57 7.81 -7.97
CA ALA A 73 0.32 9.25 -8.11
C ALA A 73 1.53 9.98 -8.70
N ALA A 74 2.76 9.62 -8.30
CA ALA A 74 3.98 10.18 -8.85
C ALA A 74 4.12 9.84 -10.35
N GLU A 75 3.85 8.59 -10.74
CA GLU A 75 3.88 8.15 -12.13
C GLU A 75 2.81 8.83 -13.00
N ALA A 76 1.60 9.03 -12.46
CA ALA A 76 0.56 9.79 -13.13
C ALA A 76 0.99 11.25 -13.37
N PHE A 77 1.74 11.85 -12.45
CA PHE A 77 2.30 13.19 -12.64
C PHE A 77 3.43 13.19 -13.69
N GLU A 78 4.37 12.26 -13.59
CA GLU A 78 5.49 12.13 -14.54
C GLU A 78 5.02 11.87 -15.98
N SER A 79 3.91 11.14 -16.15
CA SER A 79 3.28 10.89 -17.45
C SER A 79 2.39 12.04 -17.95
N GLY A 80 2.24 13.12 -17.18
CA GLY A 80 1.39 14.27 -17.52
C GLY A 80 -0.12 14.00 -17.44
N LEU A 81 -0.54 12.92 -16.78
CA LEU A 81 -1.95 12.57 -16.57
C LEU A 81 -2.61 13.41 -15.47
N ILE A 82 -1.82 13.92 -14.51
CA ILE A 82 -2.27 14.83 -13.47
C ILE A 82 -1.30 15.99 -13.28
N THR A 83 -1.79 17.07 -12.70
CA THR A 83 -1.00 18.24 -12.30
C THR A 83 -0.24 18.00 -11.00
N ARG A 84 0.72 18.89 -10.70
CA ARG A 84 1.45 18.88 -9.43
C ARG A 84 0.53 19.05 -8.23
N GLU A 85 -0.43 19.97 -8.31
CA GLU A 85 -1.40 20.23 -7.25
C GLU A 85 -2.28 19.00 -6.97
N GLU A 86 -2.73 18.30 -8.01
CA GLU A 86 -3.49 17.05 -7.85
C GLU A 86 -2.65 15.93 -7.23
N MET A 87 -1.37 15.81 -7.61
CA MET A 87 -0.46 14.84 -7.00
C MET A 87 -0.26 15.13 -5.50
N ASP A 88 0.08 16.37 -5.16
CA ASP A 88 0.31 16.80 -3.77
C ASP A 88 -0.97 16.64 -2.93
N GLY A 89 -2.14 16.97 -3.50
CA GLY A 89 -3.44 16.77 -2.88
C GLY A 89 -3.76 15.29 -2.60
N LYS A 90 -3.50 14.41 -3.58
CA LYS A 90 -3.66 12.95 -3.41
C LYS A 90 -2.73 12.40 -2.34
N GLN A 91 -1.45 12.77 -2.36
CA GLN A 91 -0.48 12.32 -1.36
C GLN A 91 -0.83 12.79 0.05
N ALA A 92 -1.27 14.05 0.20
CA ALA A 92 -1.72 14.58 1.48
C ALA A 92 -2.98 13.85 2.01
N ALA A 93 -3.95 13.57 1.13
CA ALA A 93 -5.15 12.81 1.50
C ALA A 93 -4.81 11.37 1.91
N LEU A 94 -3.89 10.73 1.19
CA LEU A 94 -3.39 9.38 1.48
C LEU A 94 -2.70 9.33 2.85
N ALA A 95 -1.78 10.28 3.12
CA ALA A 95 -1.09 10.39 4.39
C ALA A 95 -2.06 10.58 5.55
N ARG A 96 -3.02 11.50 5.43
CA ARG A 96 -4.05 11.71 6.47
C ARG A 96 -4.90 10.47 6.76
N ARG A 97 -5.14 9.64 5.75
CA ARG A 97 -5.99 8.46 5.87
C ARG A 97 -5.25 7.26 6.46
N LEU A 98 -3.97 7.10 6.13
CA LEU A 98 -3.22 5.86 6.37
C LEU A 98 -2.06 5.99 7.34
N LEU A 99 -1.62 7.22 7.64
CA LEU A 99 -0.50 7.45 8.54
C LEU A 99 -0.97 8.00 9.88
N ILE A 100 -0.31 7.54 10.95
CA ILE A 100 -0.44 8.05 12.32
C ILE A 100 0.91 8.49 12.89
#